data_AF-A0AA41VGL8-F1
#
_entry.id   AF-A0AA41VGL8-F1
#
_cell.length_a   1.000
_cell.length_b   1.000
_cell.length_c   1.000
_cell.angle_alpha   90.00
_cell.angle_beta   90.00
_cell.angle_gamma   90.00
#
_symmetry.space_group_name_H-M   'P 1'
#
loop_
_entity.id
_entity.type
_entity.pdbx_description
1 polymer ?
#
loop_
_entity_poly.entity_id
_entity_poly.type
_entity_poly.pdbx_seq_one_letter_code
_entity_poly.pdbx_strand_id
1 'polypeptide(L)'
;EESTQEKLPSAITESLRLYKEALASNDEPKIVEIETFLQSLYEEKKVLQNKVAALSIEVALERDRRLRINADFYNFRKRVETERLSLVTNMREEVVESLLPVLDNFERAKSEIKVETDGEKKINSSYQSIFKQYLETLRSLGVVPVDSAGNPYEPTAKDSKLNRLQDFFQAFSNVRSGFMKKWIQS
;
A
#
# COMPACT_ATOMS: atom_id res chain seq x y z
N GLU A 1 -3.14 -43.01 5.64
CA GLU A 1 -3.15 -44.37 5.08
C GLU A 1 -4.60 -44.75 4.83
N GLU A 2 -5.07 -44.58 3.59
CA GLU A 2 -6.37 -45.13 3.19
C GLU A 2 -6.10 -45.89 1.90
N SER A 3 -6.01 -47.20 2.05
CA SER A 3 -5.89 -48.17 0.96
C SER A 3 -7.21 -48.14 0.19
N THR A 4 -7.30 -47.28 -0.81
CA THR A 4 -8.38 -47.33 -1.79
C THR A 4 -8.20 -48.63 -2.56
N GLN A 5 -8.87 -49.70 -2.11
CA GLN A 5 -9.02 -50.91 -2.91
C GLN A 5 -9.65 -50.48 -4.23
N GLU A 6 -8.85 -50.39 -5.29
CA GLU A 6 -9.31 -50.20 -6.67
C GLU A 6 -10.19 -51.40 -7.03
N LYS A 7 -11.47 -51.33 -6.69
CA LYS A 7 -12.48 -52.23 -7.25
C LYS A 7 -12.47 -51.98 -8.74
N LEU A 8 -11.99 -52.96 -9.50
CA LEU A 8 -12.03 -52.96 -10.95
C LEU A 8 -13.48 -52.64 -11.39
N PRO A 9 -13.67 -51.74 -12.37
CA PRO A 9 -14.98 -51.45 -12.91
C PRO A 9 -15.73 -52.74 -13.26
N SER A 10 -17.02 -52.81 -12.92
CA SER A 10 -17.86 -53.99 -13.14
C SER A 10 -17.78 -54.53 -14.56
N ALA A 11 -17.60 -53.64 -15.56
CA ALA A 11 -17.42 -54.01 -16.95
C ALA A 11 -16.11 -54.78 -17.20
N ILE A 12 -14.98 -54.36 -16.60
CA ILE A 12 -13.68 -55.03 -16.78
C ILE A 12 -13.69 -56.40 -16.10
N THR A 13 -14.27 -56.51 -14.91
CA THR A 13 -14.41 -57.81 -14.22
C THR A 13 -15.26 -58.77 -15.02
N GLU A 14 -16.33 -58.28 -15.66
CA GLU A 14 -17.20 -59.08 -16.53
C GLU A 14 -16.49 -59.48 -17.82
N SER A 15 -15.76 -58.56 -18.48
CA SER A 15 -14.94 -58.87 -19.65
C SER A 15 -13.86 -59.92 -19.36
N LEU A 16 -13.20 -59.85 -18.20
CA LEU A 16 -12.20 -60.84 -17.77
C LEU A 16 -12.82 -62.21 -17.49
N ARG A 17 -14.04 -62.26 -16.97
CA ARG A 17 -14.81 -63.51 -16.80
C ARG A 17 -15.11 -64.14 -18.15
N LEU A 18 -15.66 -63.37 -19.08
CA LEU A 18 -15.99 -63.83 -20.44
C LEU A 18 -14.74 -64.25 -21.21
N TYR A 19 -13.61 -63.56 -21.01
CA TYR A 19 -12.32 -63.93 -21.60
C TYR A 19 -11.86 -65.31 -21.12
N LYS A 20 -11.97 -65.57 -19.82
CA LYS A 20 -11.64 -66.88 -19.22
C LYS A 20 -12.54 -68.01 -19.74
N GLU A 21 -13.83 -67.73 -19.93
CA GLU A 21 -14.77 -68.70 -20.49
C GLU A 21 -14.48 -68.99 -21.97
N ALA A 22 -14.17 -67.96 -22.77
CA ALA A 22 -13.82 -68.10 -24.18
C ALA A 22 -12.51 -68.90 -24.40
N LEU A 23 -11.52 -68.71 -23.51
CA LEU A 23 -10.29 -69.51 -23.47
C LEU A 23 -10.56 -70.99 -23.14
N ALA A 24 -11.51 -71.27 -22.22
CA ALA A 24 -11.87 -72.63 -21.86
C ALA A 24 -12.63 -73.37 -22.97
N SER A 25 -13.40 -72.64 -23.80
CA SER A 25 -14.12 -73.19 -24.95
C SER A 25 -13.34 -73.14 -26.27
N ASN A 26 -12.11 -72.62 -26.26
CA ASN A 26 -11.27 -72.39 -27.45
C ASN A 26 -11.99 -71.56 -28.54
N ASP A 27 -12.79 -70.58 -28.12
CA ASP A 27 -13.61 -69.72 -28.98
C ASP A 27 -12.80 -68.49 -29.44
N GLU A 28 -11.92 -68.73 -30.40
CA GLU A 28 -10.96 -67.77 -30.95
C GLU A 28 -11.56 -66.42 -31.40
N PRO A 29 -12.73 -66.34 -32.08
CA PRO A 29 -13.30 -65.04 -32.45
C PRO A 29 -13.75 -64.21 -31.24
N LYS A 30 -14.29 -64.83 -30.18
CA LYS A 30 -14.65 -64.11 -28.95
C LYS A 30 -13.44 -63.61 -28.18
N ILE A 31 -12.34 -64.36 -28.19
CA ILE A 31 -11.07 -63.96 -27.56
C ILE A 31 -10.57 -62.66 -28.21
N VAL A 32 -10.52 -62.61 -29.55
CA VAL A 32 -10.09 -61.43 -30.30
C VAL A 32 -11.01 -60.23 -30.07
N GLU A 33 -12.33 -60.43 -30.01
CA GLU A 33 -13.30 -59.36 -29.72
C GLU A 33 -13.07 -58.76 -28.31
N ILE A 34 -12.82 -59.60 -27.31
CA ILE A 34 -12.58 -59.12 -25.95
C ILE A 34 -11.21 -58.43 -25.83
N GLU A 35 -10.17 -58.93 -26.49
CA GLU A 35 -8.84 -58.31 -26.52
C GLU A 35 -8.88 -56.92 -27.16
N THR A 36 -9.55 -56.80 -28.31
CA THR A 36 -9.72 -55.50 -29.00
C THR A 36 -10.51 -54.51 -28.14
N PHE A 37 -11.54 -54.97 -27.44
CA PHE A 37 -12.29 -54.15 -26.48
C PHE A 37 -11.40 -53.67 -25.31
N LEU A 38 -10.66 -54.57 -24.66
CA LEU A 38 -9.77 -54.20 -23.54
C LEU A 38 -8.65 -53.26 -23.99
N GLN A 39 -8.12 -53.44 -25.19
CA GLN A 39 -7.12 -52.55 -25.77
C GLN A 39 -7.69 -51.15 -26.04
N SER A 40 -8.94 -51.05 -26.52
CA SER A 40 -9.60 -49.76 -26.71
C SER A 40 -9.80 -49.01 -25.39
N LEU A 41 -10.21 -49.71 -24.32
CA LEU A 41 -10.34 -49.13 -22.97
C LEU A 41 -8.99 -48.67 -22.41
N TYR A 42 -7.92 -49.42 -22.67
CA TYR A 42 -6.59 -49.05 -22.24
C TYR A 42 -6.12 -47.75 -22.89
N GLU A 43 -6.31 -47.60 -24.21
CA GLU A 43 -5.96 -46.36 -24.92
C GLU A 43 -6.84 -45.18 -24.48
N GLU A 44 -8.14 -45.39 -24.25
CA GLU A 44 -9.02 -44.35 -23.70
C GLU A 44 -8.56 -43.89 -22.31
N LYS A 45 -8.27 -44.84 -21.41
CA LYS A 45 -7.73 -44.55 -20.08
C LYS A 45 -6.45 -43.71 -20.17
N LYS A 46 -5.52 -44.09 -21.06
CA LYS A 46 -4.27 -43.38 -21.27
C LYS A 46 -4.49 -41.95 -21.77
N VAL A 47 -5.41 -41.76 -22.71
CA VAL A 47 -5.79 -40.41 -23.19
C VAL A 47 -6.40 -39.57 -22.07
N LEU A 48 -7.31 -40.14 -21.27
CA LEU A 48 -7.91 -39.45 -20.14
C LEU A 48 -6.88 -39.09 -19.06
N GLN A 49 -5.95 -39.99 -18.74
CA GLN A 49 -4.87 -39.72 -17.79
C GLN A 49 -3.98 -38.56 -18.27
N ASN A 50 -3.64 -38.52 -19.55
CA ASN A 50 -2.88 -37.41 -20.12
C ASN A 50 -3.65 -36.08 -20.06
N LYS A 51 -4.96 -36.10 -20.35
CA LYS A 51 -5.81 -34.91 -20.23
C LYS A 51 -5.90 -34.40 -18.79
N VAL A 52 -6.08 -35.31 -17.82
CA VAL A 52 -6.12 -34.95 -16.40
C VAL A 52 -4.78 -34.36 -15.95
N ALA A 53 -3.66 -34.93 -16.37
CA ALA A 53 -2.34 -34.37 -16.07
C ALA A 53 -2.16 -32.96 -16.66
N ALA A 54 -2.54 -32.77 -17.93
CA ALA A 54 -2.48 -31.46 -18.59
C ALA A 54 -3.36 -30.41 -17.89
N LEU A 55 -4.62 -30.74 -17.60
CA LEU A 55 -5.54 -29.86 -16.88
C LEU A 55 -5.06 -29.55 -15.46
N SER A 56 -4.46 -30.52 -14.78
CA SER A 56 -3.89 -30.29 -13.44
C SER A 56 -2.75 -29.27 -13.48
N ILE A 57 -1.90 -29.32 -14.53
CA ILE A 57 -0.83 -28.33 -14.72
C ILE A 57 -1.42 -26.95 -15.02
N GLU A 58 -2.40 -26.87 -15.93
CA GLU A 58 -3.06 -25.60 -16.28
C GLU A 58 -3.72 -24.95 -15.06
N VAL A 59 -4.43 -25.73 -14.25
CA VAL A 59 -5.05 -25.24 -13.01
C VAL A 59 -3.99 -24.75 -12.01
N ALA A 60 -2.85 -25.43 -11.90
CA ALA A 60 -1.76 -24.99 -11.03
C ALA A 60 -1.16 -23.65 -11.50
N LEU A 61 -0.92 -23.50 -12.81
CA LEU A 61 -0.40 -22.27 -13.40
C LEU A 61 -1.37 -21.09 -13.24
N GLU A 62 -2.66 -21.31 -13.49
CA GLU A 62 -3.68 -20.27 -13.33
C GLU A 62 -3.88 -19.88 -11.86
N ARG A 63 -3.75 -20.83 -10.92
CA ARG A 63 -3.76 -20.51 -9.48
C ARG A 63 -2.57 -19.63 -9.09
N ASP A 64 -1.37 -19.97 -9.55
CA ASP A 64 -0.17 -19.16 -9.29
C ASP A 64 -0.31 -17.75 -9.86
N ARG A 65 -0.76 -17.64 -11.12
CA ARG A 65 -1.05 -16.36 -11.78
C ARG A 65 -2.04 -15.51 -10.99
N ARG A 66 -3.14 -16.12 -10.50
CA ARG A 66 -4.14 -15.42 -9.68
C ARG A 66 -3.56 -14.94 -8.36
N LEU A 67 -2.76 -15.75 -7.67
CA LEU A 67 -2.11 -15.36 -6.42
C LEU A 67 -1.17 -14.17 -6.63
N ARG A 68 -0.37 -14.20 -7.70
CA ARG A 68 0.52 -13.10 -8.05
C ARG A 68 -0.25 -11.81 -8.36
N ILE A 69 -1.31 -11.87 -9.17
CA ILE A 69 -2.15 -10.69 -9.48
C ILE A 69 -2.78 -10.13 -8.19
N ASN A 70 -3.25 -10.99 -7.29
CA ASN A 70 -3.80 -10.56 -6.02
C ASN A 70 -2.75 -9.87 -5.13
N ALA A 71 -1.52 -10.40 -5.10
CA ALA A 71 -0.41 -9.78 -4.38
C ALA A 71 -0.03 -8.42 -4.98
N ASP A 72 0.07 -8.33 -6.31
CA ASP A 72 0.35 -7.09 -7.02
C ASP A 72 -0.75 -6.04 -6.77
N PHE A 73 -2.02 -6.44 -6.74
CA PHE A 73 -3.14 -5.56 -6.41
C PHE A 73 -3.08 -5.05 -4.97
N TYR A 74 -2.76 -5.93 -4.00
CA TYR A 74 -2.59 -5.52 -2.61
C TYR A 74 -1.45 -4.51 -2.45
N ASN A 75 -0.31 -4.77 -3.10
CA ASN A 75 0.84 -3.87 -3.11
C ASN A 75 0.50 -2.52 -3.76
N PHE A 76 -0.21 -2.54 -4.89
CA PHE A 76 -0.68 -1.34 -5.57
C PHE A 76 -1.59 -0.50 -4.66
N ARG A 77 -2.59 -1.11 -4.02
CA ARG A 77 -3.50 -0.41 -3.11
C ARG A 77 -2.75 0.27 -1.96
N LYS A 78 -1.82 -0.46 -1.33
CA LYS A 78 -0.98 0.08 -0.25
C LYS A 78 -0.12 1.25 -0.73
N ARG A 79 0.46 1.15 -1.94
CA ARG A 79 1.25 2.21 -2.54
C ARG A 79 0.40 3.46 -2.80
N VAL A 80 -0.77 3.29 -3.44
CA VAL A 80 -1.67 4.41 -3.75
C VAL A 80 -2.17 5.11 -2.48
N GLU A 81 -2.48 4.36 -1.42
CA GLU A 81 -2.88 4.95 -0.15
C GLU A 81 -1.74 5.77 0.48
N THR A 82 -0.52 5.25 0.43
CA THR A 82 0.68 5.94 0.92
C THR A 82 0.97 7.20 0.10
N GLU A 83 0.90 7.11 -1.23
CA GLU A 83 1.10 8.24 -2.14
C GLU A 83 0.05 9.32 -1.91
N ARG A 84 -1.23 8.95 -1.77
CA ARG A 84 -2.31 9.90 -1.47
C ARG A 84 -2.08 10.63 -0.15
N LEU A 85 -1.69 9.92 0.91
CA LEU A 85 -1.37 10.54 2.18
C LEU A 85 -0.17 11.49 2.05
N SER A 86 0.88 11.07 1.34
CA SER A 86 2.05 11.93 1.10
C SER A 86 1.71 13.19 0.30
N LEU A 87 0.87 13.08 -0.73
CA LEU A 87 0.43 14.24 -1.52
C LEU A 87 -0.36 15.23 -0.67
N VAL A 88 -1.28 14.75 0.17
CA VAL A 88 -2.05 15.61 1.08
C VAL A 88 -1.13 16.29 2.08
N THR A 89 -0.14 15.57 2.62
CA THR A 89 0.86 16.18 3.51
C THR A 89 1.64 17.25 2.76
N ASN A 90 2.30 16.92 1.65
CA ASN A 90 3.10 17.83 0.83
C ASN A 90 2.34 19.10 0.43
N MET A 91 1.08 18.98 -0.02
CA MET A 91 0.25 20.15 -0.35
C MET A 91 -0.03 21.03 0.86
N ARG A 92 -0.21 20.46 2.06
CA ARG A 92 -0.35 21.26 3.29
C ARG A 92 0.94 21.99 3.62
N GLU A 93 2.10 21.36 3.40
CA GLU A 93 3.41 21.98 3.60
C GLU A 93 3.56 23.22 2.70
N GLU A 94 3.33 23.05 1.39
CA GLU A 94 3.45 24.13 0.38
C GLU A 94 2.51 25.31 0.69
N VAL A 95 1.27 25.01 1.09
CA VAL A 95 0.31 26.06 1.49
C VAL A 95 0.80 26.81 2.73
N VAL A 96 1.26 26.11 3.76
CA VAL A 96 1.79 26.73 4.98
C VAL A 96 3.02 27.59 4.66
N GLU A 97 3.94 27.09 3.83
CA GLU A 97 5.13 27.84 3.39
C GLU A 97 4.75 29.15 2.69
N SER A 98 3.77 29.10 1.80
CA SER A 98 3.29 30.29 1.09
C SER A 98 2.68 31.36 2.02
N LEU A 99 2.23 30.95 3.22
CA LEU A 99 1.65 31.83 4.22
C LEU A 99 2.72 32.46 5.14
N LEU A 100 3.89 31.85 5.33
CA LEU A 100 4.93 32.38 6.24
C LEU A 100 5.38 33.83 5.94
N PRO A 101 5.52 34.28 4.67
CA PRO A 101 5.84 35.68 4.39
C PRO A 101 4.78 36.66 4.90
N VAL A 102 3.52 36.23 5.00
CA VAL A 102 2.45 37.05 5.57
C VAL A 102 2.66 37.20 7.07
N LEU A 103 3.06 36.13 7.77
CA LEU A 103 3.44 36.18 9.19
C LEU A 103 4.60 37.16 9.43
N ASP A 104 5.63 37.09 8.60
CA ASP A 104 6.77 38.01 8.65
C ASP A 104 6.34 39.48 8.48
N ASN A 105 5.41 39.74 7.57
CA ASN A 105 4.87 41.09 7.33
C ASN A 105 4.06 41.58 8.54
N PHE A 106 3.29 40.70 9.19
CA PHE A 106 2.64 41.04 10.45
C PHE A 106 3.68 41.45 11.49
N GLU A 107 4.69 40.63 11.77
CA GLU A 107 5.72 40.97 12.77
C GLU A 107 6.49 42.25 12.42
N ARG A 108 6.79 42.48 11.14
CA ARG A 108 7.38 43.75 10.67
C ARG A 108 6.45 44.93 10.97
N ALA A 109 5.19 44.85 10.58
CA ALA A 109 4.22 45.91 10.84
C ALA A 109 4.09 46.20 12.34
N LYS A 110 4.09 45.17 13.19
CA LYS A 110 4.09 45.32 14.65
C LYS A 110 5.28 46.13 15.17
N SER A 111 6.47 45.95 14.58
CA SER A 111 7.67 46.69 14.97
C SER A 111 7.67 48.16 14.53
N GLU A 112 6.89 48.48 13.49
CA GLU A 112 6.81 49.83 12.90
C GLU A 112 5.63 50.65 13.44
N ILE A 113 4.59 49.99 13.98
CA ILE A 113 3.42 50.67 14.57
C ILE A 113 3.84 51.50 15.78
N LYS A 114 3.73 52.82 15.62
CA LYS A 114 3.80 53.81 16.70
C LYS A 114 2.40 54.36 16.93
N VAL A 115 1.94 54.33 18.17
CA VAL A 115 0.59 54.73 18.54
C VAL A 115 0.68 56.01 19.38
N GLU A 116 0.21 57.12 18.83
CA GLU A 116 0.28 58.45 19.46
C GLU A 116 -1.12 59.00 19.74
N THR A 117 -2.11 58.62 18.94
CA THR A 117 -3.50 59.08 19.05
C THR A 117 -4.48 57.98 19.46
N ASP A 118 -5.64 58.37 19.99
CA ASP A 118 -6.70 57.41 20.33
C ASP A 118 -7.32 56.72 19.09
N GLY A 119 -7.25 57.38 17.92
CA GLY A 119 -7.61 56.76 16.64
C GLY A 119 -6.67 55.62 16.26
N GLU A 120 -5.36 55.84 16.38
CA GLU A 120 -4.33 54.82 16.14
C GLU A 120 -4.40 53.66 17.15
N LYS A 121 -4.78 53.92 18.41
CA LYS A 121 -5.02 52.84 19.40
C LYS A 121 -6.09 51.87 18.91
N LYS A 122 -7.20 52.37 18.34
CA LYS A 122 -8.26 51.53 17.80
C LYS A 122 -7.77 50.70 16.61
N ILE A 123 -6.99 51.29 15.72
CA ILE A 123 -6.40 50.59 14.55
C ILE A 123 -5.43 49.49 15.02
N ASN A 124 -4.54 49.79 15.98
CA ASN A 124 -3.62 48.80 16.54
C ASN A 124 -4.36 47.64 17.22
N SER A 125 -5.44 47.91 17.95
CA SER A 125 -6.28 46.86 18.55
C SER A 125 -6.87 45.92 17.49
N SER A 126 -7.41 46.46 16.40
CA SER A 126 -7.91 45.67 15.27
C SER A 126 -6.80 44.84 14.62
N TYR A 127 -5.62 45.43 14.42
CA TYR A 127 -4.44 44.72 13.91
C TYR A 127 -4.06 43.53 14.80
N GLN A 128 -3.96 43.72 16.12
CA GLN A 128 -3.62 42.64 17.06
C GLN A 128 -4.67 41.52 17.03
N SER A 129 -5.95 41.87 16.89
CA SER A 129 -7.03 40.88 16.77
C SER A 129 -6.90 40.03 15.51
N ILE A 130 -6.60 40.64 14.36
CA ILE A 130 -6.40 39.93 13.08
C ILE A 130 -5.15 39.04 13.17
N PHE A 131 -4.05 39.56 13.74
CA PHE A 131 -2.82 38.82 13.93
C PHE A 131 -3.03 37.58 14.81
N LYS A 132 -3.77 37.71 15.91
CA LYS A 132 -4.13 36.59 16.79
C LYS A 132 -4.94 35.52 16.06
N GLN A 133 -5.96 35.93 15.29
CA GLN A 133 -6.80 34.99 14.52
C GLN A 133 -5.96 34.24 13.47
N TYR A 134 -5.02 34.93 12.84
CA TYR A 134 -4.10 34.34 11.88
C TYR A 134 -3.19 33.29 12.53
N LEU A 135 -2.62 33.58 13.71
CA LEU A 135 -1.85 32.62 14.50
C LEU A 135 -2.68 31.39 14.93
N GLU A 136 -3.92 31.60 15.35
CA GLU A 136 -4.84 30.50 15.68
C GLU A 136 -5.14 29.62 14.47
N THR A 137 -5.29 30.23 13.29
CA THR A 137 -5.48 29.51 12.02
C THR A 137 -4.26 28.65 11.70
N LEU A 138 -3.04 29.19 11.80
CA LEU A 138 -1.81 28.42 11.59
C LEU A 138 -1.67 27.25 12.59
N ARG A 139 -2.02 27.47 13.87
CA ARG A 139 -2.06 26.39 14.87
C ARG A 139 -3.06 25.30 14.51
N SER A 140 -4.24 25.66 14.01
CA SER A 140 -5.24 24.69 13.56
C SER A 140 -4.77 23.82 12.39
N LEU A 141 -3.85 24.34 11.56
CA LEU A 141 -3.19 23.62 10.47
C LEU A 141 -2.01 22.76 10.97
N GLY A 142 -1.74 22.74 12.27
CA GLY A 142 -0.67 21.95 12.90
C GLY A 142 0.68 22.69 13.01
N VAL A 143 0.72 23.99 12.72
CA VAL A 143 1.94 24.80 12.83
C VAL A 143 2.13 25.23 14.29
N VAL A 144 3.21 24.78 14.91
CA VAL A 144 3.56 25.16 16.29
C VAL A 144 4.81 26.04 16.24
N PRO A 145 4.82 27.20 16.94
CA PRO A 145 6.02 28.01 17.06
C PRO A 145 7.10 27.23 17.82
N VAL A 146 8.29 27.12 17.24
CA VAL A 146 9.45 26.49 17.86
C VAL A 146 10.31 27.57 18.51
N ASP A 147 10.56 27.43 19.81
CA ASP A 147 11.43 28.34 20.54
C ASP A 147 12.89 28.02 20.19
N SER A 148 13.51 28.85 19.37
CA SER A 148 14.87 28.65 18.86
C SER A 148 15.95 29.22 19.78
N ALA A 149 15.59 29.48 21.05
CA ALA A 149 16.48 29.98 22.09
C ALA A 149 17.47 28.89 22.57
N GLY A 150 18.42 28.53 21.72
CA GLY A 150 19.72 27.95 22.12
C GLY A 150 19.76 26.50 22.60
N ASN A 151 18.64 25.78 22.69
CA ASN A 151 18.65 24.36 23.09
C ASN A 151 18.66 23.42 21.87
N PRO A 152 19.54 22.41 21.83
CA PRO A 152 19.46 21.36 20.82
C PRO A 152 18.17 20.56 21.01
N TYR A 153 17.40 20.44 19.92
CA TYR A 153 16.12 19.73 19.90
C TYR A 153 16.33 18.22 20.05
N GLU A 154 15.64 17.57 21.01
CA GLU A 154 15.59 16.11 21.16
C GLU A 154 14.28 15.57 20.54
N PRO A 155 14.31 14.76 19.46
CA PRO A 155 13.09 14.27 18.82
C PRO A 155 12.46 13.12 19.62
N THR A 156 11.18 13.22 19.99
CA THR A 156 10.46 12.07 20.59
C THR A 156 9.76 11.23 19.52
N ALA A 157 9.36 9.99 19.86
CA ALA A 157 8.75 9.04 18.92
C ALA A 157 7.40 9.50 18.33
N LYS A 158 6.70 10.46 18.97
CA LYS A 158 5.51 11.13 18.39
C LYS A 158 5.89 12.16 17.32
N ASP A 159 7.08 12.74 17.42
CA ASP A 159 7.60 13.78 16.53
C ASP A 159 8.17 13.18 15.23
N SER A 160 8.48 11.87 15.19
CA SER A 160 9.04 11.22 14.00
C SER A 160 8.17 11.33 12.73
N LYS A 161 6.85 11.49 12.88
CA LYS A 161 5.93 11.72 11.75
C LYS A 161 5.75 13.21 11.43
N LEU A 162 6.02 14.09 12.40
CA LEU A 162 6.01 15.55 12.25
C LEU A 162 7.34 16.07 11.68
N ASN A 163 8.41 15.27 11.77
CA ASN A 163 9.79 15.64 11.40
C ASN A 163 9.98 16.05 9.92
N ARG A 164 9.17 15.59 8.96
CA ARG A 164 9.37 16.03 7.55
C ARG A 164 9.08 17.51 7.35
N LEU A 165 8.07 18.02 8.03
CA LEU A 165 7.74 19.44 8.05
C LEU A 165 8.75 20.24 8.89
N GLN A 166 9.29 19.65 9.94
CA GLN A 166 10.09 20.36 10.94
C GLN A 166 11.59 20.39 10.61
N ASP A 167 12.13 19.35 9.95
CA ASP A 167 13.47 19.36 9.35
C ASP A 167 13.61 20.52 8.34
N PHE A 168 12.51 20.87 7.68
CA PHE A 168 12.42 22.00 6.75
C PHE A 168 12.50 23.36 7.48
N PHE A 169 11.79 23.51 8.61
CA PHE A 169 11.86 24.73 9.43
C PHE A 169 13.25 24.94 10.06
N GLN A 170 13.96 23.87 10.44
CA GLN A 170 15.33 23.94 10.95
C GLN A 170 16.34 24.33 9.85
N ALA A 171 16.13 23.88 8.60
CA ALA A 171 16.93 24.33 7.45
C ALA A 171 16.73 25.83 7.18
N PHE A 172 15.49 26.34 7.33
CA PHE A 172 15.19 27.77 7.19
C PHE A 172 15.69 28.62 8.36
N SER A 173 15.64 28.13 9.61
CA SER A 173 16.18 28.86 10.77
C SER A 173 17.70 29.02 10.68
N ASN A 174 18.41 28.03 10.11
CA ASN A 174 19.87 28.09 9.94
C ASN A 174 20.31 29.11 8.87
N VAL A 175 19.46 29.40 7.88
CA VAL A 175 19.72 30.44 6.85
C VAL A 175 19.42 31.86 7.37
N ARG A 176 18.50 32.01 8.34
CA ARG A 176 18.14 33.32 8.94
C ARG A 176 18.84 33.67 10.26
N SER A 177 19.37 32.67 10.98
CA SER A 177 20.14 32.82 12.24
C SER A 177 21.40 33.67 12.08
N GLY A 178 21.96 33.75 10.87
CA GLY A 178 23.10 34.63 10.57
C GLY A 178 22.80 36.13 10.73
N PHE A 179 21.54 36.56 10.62
CA PHE A 179 21.17 37.98 10.70
C PHE A 179 20.74 38.44 12.10
N MET A 180 20.32 37.51 12.98
CA MET A 180 19.89 37.82 14.35
C MET A 180 21.07 37.96 15.34
N LYS A 181 22.25 37.43 15.03
CA LYS A 181 23.42 37.52 15.94
C LYS A 181 24.09 38.90 16.00
N LYS A 182 23.75 39.86 15.14
CA LYS A 182 24.38 41.19 15.14
C LYS A 182 23.61 42.28 15.90
N TRP A 183 22.49 41.96 16.55
CA TRP A 183 21.60 42.96 17.15
C TRP A 183 21.25 42.73 18.63
N ILE A 184 22.11 42.02 19.36
CA ILE A 184 22.01 41.88 20.83
C ILE A 184 23.28 42.47 21.53
N GLN A 185 24.14 43.20 20.82
CA GLN A 185 25.31 43.88 21.41
C GLN A 185 25.54 45.33 20.92
N SER A 186 24.48 46.07 20.59
CA SER A 186 24.50 47.54 20.50
C SER A 186 23.12 48.12 20.72
#